data_AF-Q17GZ8-F1
#
_entry.id   AF-Q17GZ8-F1
#
_cell.length_a   1.000
_cell.length_b   1.000
_cell.length_c   1.000
_cell.angle_alpha   90.00
_cell.angle_beta   90.00
_cell.angle_gamma   90.00
#
_symmetry.space_group_name_H-M   'P 1'
#
loop_
_entity.id
_entity.type
_entity.pdbx_description
1 polymer ?
#
loop_
_entity_poly.entity_id
_entity_poly.type
_entity_poly.pdbx_seq_one_letter_code
_entity_poly.pdbx_strand_id
1 'polypeptide(L)'
;MPCLESLSLYKSNQIITGKELAPATRLSELTLGKQCIETVSLNIFLARSSLHRLSLLNCTFCATNVPLTSDSIERLSFQPVYGELLPLFPNLKVLDVEGTQETDFSSILKQISKNYKRLERLTIGVKCGEIGQFAVCLATEASLTIPFSLPTELDRLKVIQINRMDLNKIDWIACTGSKVEYIRLNGCSINGIGCKNLVQTFKHLQALYLDHCYLRLPRADLFDIDETCSKGLRTYAPHCKISYYDCHIEDLYDYCGRSGPVI
;
A
#
# COMPACT_ATOMS: atom_id res chain seq x y z
N MET A 1 -28.91 -17.62 10.50
CA MET A 1 -28.35 -17.06 11.75
C MET A 1 -28.58 -15.54 11.72
N PRO A 2 -29.75 -15.05 12.17
CA PRO A 2 -30.16 -13.66 11.92
C PRO A 2 -29.36 -12.62 12.72
N CYS A 3 -28.66 -13.04 13.79
CA CYS A 3 -27.84 -12.17 14.63
C CYS A 3 -26.34 -12.18 14.28
N LEU A 4 -25.94 -12.84 13.19
CA LEU A 4 -24.54 -12.94 12.81
C LEU A 4 -24.07 -11.60 12.22
N GLU A 5 -23.06 -10.99 12.85
CA GLU A 5 -22.53 -9.66 12.46
C GLU A 5 -21.20 -9.74 11.72
N SER A 6 -20.41 -10.78 11.98
CA SER A 6 -19.11 -11.02 11.35
C SER A 6 -19.00 -12.49 10.94
N LEU A 7 -18.52 -12.74 9.73
CA LEU A 7 -18.31 -14.08 9.20
C LEU A 7 -16.97 -14.18 8.48
N SER A 8 -16.22 -15.23 8.80
CA SER A 8 -14.97 -15.57 8.12
C SER A 8 -15.05 -16.97 7.53
N LEU A 9 -14.89 -17.08 6.21
CA LEU A 9 -14.92 -18.34 5.48
C LEU A 9 -13.59 -18.55 4.76
N TYR A 10 -12.84 -19.57 5.19
CA TYR A 10 -11.54 -19.91 4.62
C TYR A 10 -11.57 -21.27 3.94
N LYS A 11 -11.02 -21.32 2.72
CA LYS A 11 -10.72 -22.54 1.96
C LYS A 11 -11.89 -23.54 1.96
N SER A 12 -12.92 -23.23 1.19
CA SER A 12 -14.00 -24.19 0.90
C SER A 12 -13.88 -24.72 -0.53
N ASN A 13 -14.36 -25.95 -0.77
CA ASN A 13 -14.50 -26.48 -2.12
C ASN A 13 -15.78 -25.95 -2.82
N GLN A 14 -16.47 -25.00 -2.21
CA GLN A 14 -17.73 -24.46 -2.71
C GLN A 14 -17.50 -23.10 -3.37
N ILE A 15 -18.31 -22.84 -4.40
CA ILE A 15 -18.38 -21.53 -5.04
C ILE A 15 -19.28 -20.64 -4.18
N ILE A 16 -18.77 -19.49 -3.80
CA ILE A 16 -19.48 -18.49 -3.00
C ILE A 16 -20.32 -17.63 -3.94
N THR A 17 -21.63 -17.61 -3.70
CA THR A 17 -22.62 -16.89 -4.52
C THR A 17 -23.33 -15.79 -3.73
N GLY A 18 -23.19 -15.77 -2.41
CA GLY A 18 -23.91 -14.88 -1.50
C GLY A 18 -25.33 -15.36 -1.15
N LYS A 19 -25.91 -16.34 -1.84
CA LYS A 19 -27.22 -16.92 -1.47
C LYS A 19 -27.18 -17.61 -0.11
N GLU A 20 -26.08 -18.30 0.15
CA GLU A 20 -25.75 -18.94 1.42
C GLU A 20 -25.63 -17.93 2.58
N LEU A 21 -25.36 -16.65 2.26
CA LEU A 21 -25.22 -15.57 3.23
C LEU A 21 -26.53 -14.81 3.47
N ALA A 22 -27.54 -14.97 2.60
CA ALA A 22 -28.81 -14.25 2.68
C ALA A 22 -29.55 -14.36 4.03
N PRO A 23 -29.49 -15.49 4.78
CA PRO A 23 -30.11 -15.59 6.10
C PRO A 23 -29.42 -14.78 7.21
N ALA A 24 -28.24 -14.20 6.94
CA ALA A 24 -27.46 -13.38 7.89
C ALA A 24 -27.75 -11.89 7.66
N THR A 25 -28.96 -11.46 8.02
CA THR A 25 -29.46 -10.09 7.72
C THR A 25 -28.76 -8.97 8.48
N ARG A 26 -27.99 -9.28 9.53
CA ARG A 26 -27.19 -8.32 10.30
C ARG A 26 -25.70 -8.36 9.97
N LEU A 27 -25.31 -9.11 8.94
CA LEU A 27 -23.90 -9.26 8.59
C LEU A 27 -23.32 -7.90 8.15
N SER A 28 -22.30 -7.47 8.88
CA SER A 28 -21.62 -6.18 8.69
C SER A 28 -20.17 -6.35 8.23
N GLU A 29 -19.57 -7.50 8.55
CA GLU A 29 -18.21 -7.87 8.17
C GLU A 29 -18.16 -9.25 7.52
N LEU A 30 -17.50 -9.34 6.37
CA LEU A 30 -17.30 -10.60 5.65
C LEU A 30 -15.83 -10.76 5.26
N THR A 31 -15.26 -11.90 5.62
CA THR A 31 -13.93 -12.31 5.16
C THR A 31 -14.05 -13.60 4.36
N LEU A 32 -13.61 -13.55 3.10
CA LEU A 32 -13.49 -14.68 2.20
C LEU A 32 -12.01 -14.90 1.92
N GLY A 33 -11.52 -16.10 2.25
CA GLY A 33 -10.12 -16.46 2.01
C GLY A 33 -9.99 -17.75 1.21
N LYS A 34 -9.22 -17.75 0.13
CA LYS A 34 -9.00 -18.92 -0.74
C LYS A 34 -10.32 -19.53 -1.23
N GLN A 35 -11.26 -18.67 -1.61
CA GLN A 35 -12.58 -19.05 -2.12
C GLN A 35 -12.67 -18.77 -3.62
N CYS A 36 -13.49 -19.55 -4.32
CA CYS A 36 -13.96 -19.23 -5.67
C CYS A 36 -15.26 -18.43 -5.56
N ILE A 37 -15.30 -17.24 -6.18
CA ILE A 37 -16.42 -16.29 -6.08
C ILE A 37 -17.13 -16.19 -7.42
N GLU A 38 -18.44 -16.43 -7.40
CA GLU A 38 -19.31 -16.09 -8.53
C GLU A 38 -19.71 -14.62 -8.44
N THR A 39 -19.02 -13.78 -9.21
CA THR A 39 -19.08 -12.32 -9.10
C THR A 39 -20.48 -11.75 -9.28
N VAL A 40 -21.28 -12.27 -10.22
CA VAL A 40 -22.60 -11.70 -10.55
C VAL A 40 -23.58 -11.94 -9.40
N SER A 41 -23.64 -13.15 -8.87
CA SER A 41 -24.48 -13.48 -7.72
C SER A 41 -24.00 -12.77 -6.46
N LEU A 42 -22.69 -12.66 -6.24
CA LEU A 42 -22.18 -11.93 -5.09
C LEU A 42 -22.56 -10.45 -5.16
N ASN A 43 -22.56 -9.83 -6.34
CA ASN A 43 -23.05 -8.45 -6.52
C ASN A 43 -24.54 -8.31 -6.16
N ILE A 44 -25.39 -9.30 -6.49
CA ILE A 44 -26.81 -9.29 -6.08
C ILE A 44 -26.93 -9.32 -4.56
N PHE A 45 -26.09 -10.09 -3.88
CA PHE A 45 -26.04 -10.11 -2.42
C PHE A 45 -25.54 -8.77 -1.87
N LEU A 46 -24.42 -8.25 -2.37
CA LEU A 46 -23.83 -6.99 -1.92
C LEU A 46 -24.80 -5.81 -2.04
N ALA A 47 -25.57 -5.75 -3.13
CA ALA A 47 -26.56 -4.70 -3.38
C ALA A 47 -27.70 -4.66 -2.34
N ARG A 48 -27.93 -5.74 -1.59
CA ARG A 48 -28.97 -5.84 -0.56
C ARG A 48 -28.39 -5.95 0.86
N SER A 49 -27.07 -6.07 0.96
CA SER A 49 -26.38 -6.24 2.24
C SER A 49 -26.14 -4.90 2.92
N SER A 50 -26.03 -4.92 4.25
CA SER A 50 -25.49 -3.82 5.05
C SER A 50 -23.99 -4.03 5.35
N LEU A 51 -23.27 -4.73 4.47
CA LEU A 51 -21.85 -5.00 4.68
C LEU A 51 -21.05 -3.70 4.60
N HIS A 52 -20.26 -3.44 5.63
CA HIS A 52 -19.39 -2.28 5.72
C HIS A 52 -17.92 -2.65 5.55
N ARG A 53 -17.55 -3.89 5.90
CA ARG A 53 -16.20 -4.42 5.74
C ARG A 53 -16.21 -5.69 4.90
N LEU A 54 -15.34 -5.72 3.90
CA LEU A 54 -15.10 -6.88 3.07
C LEU A 54 -13.60 -7.19 3.01
N SER A 55 -13.24 -8.45 3.21
CA SER A 55 -11.87 -8.93 3.01
C SER A 55 -11.87 -10.08 2.02
N LEU A 56 -11.10 -9.95 0.95
CA LEU A 56 -10.97 -10.90 -0.15
C LEU A 56 -9.50 -11.32 -0.22
N LEU A 57 -9.19 -12.49 0.32
CA LEU A 57 -7.82 -12.94 0.56
C LEU A 57 -7.50 -14.14 -0.33
N ASN A 58 -6.71 -13.94 -1.40
CA ASN A 58 -6.40 -14.97 -2.38
C ASN A 58 -7.65 -15.65 -2.95
N CYS A 59 -8.68 -14.86 -3.24
CA CYS A 59 -9.91 -15.33 -3.88
C CYS A 59 -9.73 -15.39 -5.39
N THR A 60 -10.40 -16.32 -6.04
CA THR A 60 -10.52 -16.37 -7.51
C THR A 60 -11.92 -15.95 -7.91
N PHE A 61 -12.06 -15.21 -9.01
CA PHE A 61 -13.35 -14.77 -9.53
C PHE A 61 -13.73 -15.54 -10.78
N CYS A 62 -14.96 -16.08 -10.83
CA CYS A 62 -15.46 -16.78 -12.02
C CYS A 62 -15.57 -15.85 -13.23
N ALA A 63 -15.92 -14.57 -13.01
CA ALA A 63 -15.98 -13.54 -14.04
C ALA A 63 -14.96 -12.45 -13.74
N THR A 64 -13.91 -12.38 -14.57
CA THR A 64 -12.79 -11.44 -14.42
C THR A 64 -13.07 -10.04 -14.99
N ASN A 65 -14.07 -9.92 -15.85
CA ASN A 65 -14.40 -8.67 -16.55
C ASN A 65 -15.48 -7.83 -15.84
N VAL A 66 -16.09 -8.36 -14.78
CA VAL A 66 -17.10 -7.67 -13.99
C VAL A 66 -16.49 -7.38 -12.63
N PRO A 67 -16.36 -6.12 -12.20
CA PRO A 67 -15.90 -5.82 -10.85
C PRO A 67 -17.01 -6.09 -9.84
N LEU A 68 -16.63 -6.41 -8.60
CA LEU A 68 -17.57 -6.37 -7.49
C LEU A 68 -18.02 -4.93 -7.22
N THR A 69 -19.29 -4.72 -6.87
CA THR A 69 -19.85 -3.39 -6.61
C THR A 69 -20.69 -3.37 -5.34
N SER A 70 -20.64 -2.24 -4.62
CA SER A 70 -21.41 -2.01 -3.39
C SER A 70 -21.31 -0.54 -2.98
N ASP A 71 -22.44 0.04 -2.59
CA ASP A 71 -22.49 1.38 -2.01
C ASP A 71 -22.30 1.39 -0.48
N SER A 72 -22.37 0.23 0.18
CA SER A 72 -22.30 0.14 1.65
C SER A 72 -20.89 -0.13 2.19
N ILE A 73 -20.01 -0.71 1.36
CA ILE A 73 -18.65 -1.07 1.77
C ILE A 73 -17.79 0.18 1.93
N GLU A 74 -17.25 0.34 3.14
CA GLU A 74 -16.35 1.44 3.51
C GLU A 74 -14.92 0.96 3.75
N ARG A 75 -14.71 -0.34 3.99
CA ARG A 75 -13.39 -0.94 4.24
C ARG A 75 -13.19 -2.20 3.41
N LEU A 76 -12.07 -2.24 2.67
CA LEU A 76 -11.69 -3.37 1.82
C LEU A 76 -10.27 -3.80 2.15
N SER A 77 -10.08 -5.10 2.41
CA SER A 77 -8.77 -5.76 2.32
C SER A 77 -8.77 -6.68 1.10
N PHE A 78 -7.81 -6.51 0.20
CA PHE A 78 -7.79 -7.16 -1.10
C PHE A 78 -6.41 -7.74 -1.39
N GLN A 79 -6.36 -9.03 -1.69
CA GLN A 79 -5.16 -9.69 -2.21
C GLN A 79 -5.42 -10.03 -3.69
N PRO A 80 -4.96 -9.18 -4.63
CA PRO A 80 -5.21 -9.39 -6.05
C PRO A 80 -4.54 -10.67 -6.55
N VAL A 81 -5.25 -11.42 -7.38
CA VAL A 81 -4.63 -12.40 -8.28
C VAL A 81 -4.31 -11.67 -9.60
N TYR A 82 -3.30 -12.13 -10.33
CA TYR A 82 -2.78 -11.47 -11.54
C TYR A 82 -3.86 -10.93 -12.47
N GLY A 83 -3.75 -9.66 -12.84
CA GLY A 83 -4.59 -9.04 -13.87
C GLY A 83 -6.01 -8.67 -13.43
N GLU A 84 -6.31 -8.68 -12.13
CA GLU A 84 -7.67 -8.41 -11.64
C GLU A 84 -8.01 -6.91 -11.56
N LEU A 85 -9.26 -6.59 -11.95
CA LEU A 85 -9.89 -5.31 -11.71
C LEU A 85 -10.19 -5.15 -10.22
N LEU A 86 -9.89 -3.97 -9.67
CA LEU A 86 -10.28 -3.66 -8.30
C LEU A 86 -11.82 -3.60 -8.16
N PRO A 87 -12.38 -4.11 -7.05
CA PRO A 87 -13.79 -3.90 -6.71
C PRO A 87 -14.21 -2.42 -6.72
N LEU A 88 -15.33 -2.06 -7.32
CA LEU A 88 -15.82 -0.68 -7.38
C LEU A 88 -16.73 -0.36 -6.20
N PHE A 89 -16.14 0.21 -5.16
CA PHE A 89 -16.83 0.67 -3.95
C PHE A 89 -16.71 2.20 -3.83
N PRO A 90 -17.69 3.00 -4.31
CA PRO A 90 -17.56 4.45 -4.37
C PRO A 90 -17.47 5.13 -2.99
N ASN A 91 -17.94 4.46 -1.94
CA ASN A 91 -17.91 4.94 -0.55
C ASN A 91 -16.71 4.43 0.26
N LEU A 92 -15.73 3.79 -0.40
CA LEU A 92 -14.56 3.22 0.26
C LEU A 92 -13.71 4.31 0.93
N LYS A 93 -13.46 4.13 2.23
CA LYS A 93 -12.62 5.01 3.06
C LYS A 93 -11.28 4.36 3.40
N VAL A 94 -11.24 3.04 3.55
CA VAL A 94 -10.02 2.28 3.87
C VAL A 94 -9.81 1.19 2.85
N LEU A 95 -8.62 1.16 2.25
CA LEU A 95 -8.19 0.14 1.31
C LEU A 95 -6.85 -0.43 1.74
N ASP A 96 -6.80 -1.74 1.95
CA ASP A 96 -5.56 -2.49 2.16
C ASP A 96 -5.35 -3.44 0.97
N VAL A 97 -4.29 -3.23 0.20
CA VAL A 97 -3.91 -4.10 -0.92
C VAL A 97 -2.61 -4.83 -0.57
N GLU A 98 -2.69 -6.15 -0.47
CA GLU A 98 -1.53 -7.01 -0.27
C GLU A 98 -1.31 -7.90 -1.49
N GLY A 99 -0.36 -7.54 -2.34
CA GLY A 99 0.00 -8.29 -3.52
C GLY A 99 1.14 -9.28 -3.30
N THR A 100 1.70 -9.71 -4.42
CA THR A 100 2.98 -10.41 -4.51
C THR A 100 4.01 -9.54 -5.21
N GLN A 101 5.26 -9.99 -5.28
CA GLN A 101 6.32 -9.30 -6.03
C GLN A 101 5.98 -9.10 -7.53
N GLU A 102 5.06 -9.89 -8.09
CA GLU A 102 4.66 -9.81 -9.50
C GLU A 102 3.40 -8.97 -9.72
N THR A 103 2.81 -8.42 -8.65
CA THR A 103 1.65 -7.54 -8.73
C THR A 103 2.00 -6.21 -9.38
N ASP A 104 1.24 -5.79 -10.41
CA ASP A 104 1.37 -4.47 -11.02
C ASP A 104 0.73 -3.38 -10.14
N PHE A 105 1.48 -2.93 -9.14
CA PHE A 105 1.06 -1.86 -8.24
C PHE A 105 0.84 -0.52 -8.97
N SER A 106 1.50 -0.29 -10.11
CA SER A 106 1.32 0.94 -10.90
C SER A 106 -0.08 0.99 -11.53
N SER A 107 -0.57 -0.14 -12.06
CA SER A 107 -1.95 -0.26 -12.53
C SER A 107 -2.97 -0.13 -11.39
N ILE A 108 -2.70 -0.77 -10.25
CA ILE A 108 -3.56 -0.68 -9.06
C ILE A 108 -3.71 0.77 -8.58
N LEU A 109 -2.61 1.53 -8.46
CA LEU A 109 -2.66 2.94 -8.08
C LEU A 109 -3.48 3.79 -9.05
N LYS A 110 -3.38 3.54 -10.36
CA LYS A 110 -4.22 4.23 -11.36
C LYS A 110 -5.70 3.94 -11.15
N GLN A 111 -6.07 2.69 -10.89
CA GLN A 111 -7.45 2.30 -10.59
C GLN A 111 -7.96 2.94 -9.29
N ILE A 112 -7.15 2.90 -8.22
CA ILE A 112 -7.48 3.51 -6.93
C ILE A 112 -7.84 4.99 -7.11
N SER A 113 -6.97 5.69 -7.83
CA SER A 113 -7.10 7.13 -8.05
C SER A 113 -8.35 7.47 -8.84
N LYS A 114 -8.71 6.65 -9.82
CA LYS A 114 -9.92 6.82 -10.63
C LYS A 114 -11.18 6.55 -9.81
N ASN A 115 -11.18 5.52 -8.97
CA ASN A 115 -12.41 4.93 -8.44
C ASN A 115 -12.74 5.32 -7.00
N TYR A 116 -11.78 5.67 -6.16
CA TYR A 116 -12.00 5.84 -4.70
C TYR A 116 -11.80 7.28 -4.21
N LYS A 117 -12.67 8.20 -4.65
CA LYS A 117 -12.61 9.62 -4.27
C LYS A 117 -12.82 9.91 -2.78
N ARG A 118 -13.37 8.93 -2.05
CA ARG A 118 -13.63 9.02 -0.60
C ARG A 118 -12.54 8.38 0.26
N LEU A 119 -11.45 7.90 -0.34
CA LEU A 119 -10.40 7.17 0.36
C LEU A 119 -9.68 8.08 1.36
N GLU A 120 -9.59 7.61 2.60
CA GLU A 120 -8.95 8.30 3.74
C GLU A 120 -7.64 7.61 4.15
N ARG A 121 -7.59 6.27 4.01
CA ARG A 121 -6.42 5.46 4.30
C ARG A 121 -6.15 4.44 3.19
N LEU A 122 -4.90 4.40 2.76
CA LEU A 122 -4.39 3.43 1.80
C LEU A 122 -3.21 2.66 2.42
N THR A 123 -3.31 1.34 2.44
CA THR A 123 -2.19 0.44 2.69
C THR A 123 -1.90 -0.33 1.40
N ILE A 124 -0.65 -0.34 0.94
CA ILE A 124 -0.22 -1.14 -0.21
C ILE A 124 1.09 -1.86 0.10
N GLY A 125 1.28 -3.04 -0.44
CA GLY A 125 2.54 -3.75 -0.31
C GLY A 125 2.43 -5.22 -0.63
N VAL A 126 3.47 -5.96 -0.29
CA VAL A 126 3.51 -7.42 -0.48
C VAL A 126 3.56 -8.15 0.87
N LYS A 127 3.11 -9.41 0.85
CA LYS A 127 3.15 -10.32 2.01
C LYS A 127 4.59 -10.51 2.53
N CYS A 128 4.72 -11.04 3.75
CA CYS A 128 6.00 -11.40 4.35
C CYS A 128 6.80 -12.41 3.47
N GLY A 129 8.13 -12.29 3.45
CA GLY A 129 9.04 -13.05 2.58
C GLY A 129 9.38 -12.41 1.22
N GLU A 130 8.57 -11.50 0.68
CA GLU A 130 8.80 -10.88 -0.65
C GLU A 130 9.25 -9.40 -0.59
N ILE A 131 9.79 -8.85 -1.67
CA ILE A 131 9.96 -7.39 -1.84
C ILE A 131 9.28 -6.98 -3.15
N GLY A 132 8.27 -6.12 -3.04
CA GLY A 132 7.52 -5.61 -4.19
C GLY A 132 8.20 -4.43 -4.86
N GLN A 133 7.79 -4.14 -6.09
CA GLN A 133 8.28 -3.01 -6.87
C GLN A 133 7.11 -2.32 -7.56
N PHE A 134 7.19 -1.00 -7.75
CA PHE A 134 6.33 -0.32 -8.72
C PHE A 134 6.95 -0.54 -10.11
N ALA A 135 6.13 -0.90 -11.11
CA ALA A 135 6.61 -1.42 -12.38
C ALA A 135 7.74 -0.59 -13.02
N VAL A 136 8.80 -1.28 -13.43
CA VAL A 136 9.79 -0.78 -14.40
C VAL A 136 9.31 -1.27 -15.76
N CYS A 137 8.67 -0.41 -16.56
CA CYS A 137 8.58 -0.71 -17.98
C CYS A 137 10.01 -0.76 -18.52
N LEU A 138 10.42 -1.93 -18.99
CA LEU A 138 11.64 -2.25 -19.74
C LEU A 138 12.32 -1.01 -20.34
N ALA A 139 13.37 -0.53 -19.67
CA ALA A 139 14.37 0.32 -20.28
C ALA A 139 15.69 0.12 -19.53
N THR A 140 16.69 -0.29 -20.29
CA THR A 140 18.11 -0.34 -19.97
C THR A 140 18.58 0.86 -19.15
N GLU A 141 19.30 0.55 -18.07
CA GLU A 141 20.31 1.33 -17.34
C GLU A 141 20.12 2.84 -17.03
N ALA A 142 20.43 3.15 -15.77
CA ALA A 142 20.81 4.45 -15.20
C ALA A 142 19.82 5.63 -15.31
N SER A 143 19.28 6.03 -14.16
CA SER A 143 18.58 7.31 -13.87
C SER A 143 17.07 7.42 -14.07
N LEU A 144 16.36 6.38 -14.52
CA LEU A 144 14.90 6.45 -14.61
C LEU A 144 14.26 6.32 -13.22
N THR A 145 13.80 7.44 -12.67
CA THR A 145 12.89 7.46 -11.52
C THR A 145 11.49 7.05 -11.95
N ILE A 146 10.82 6.27 -11.12
CA ILE A 146 9.45 5.77 -11.33
C ILE A 146 8.50 6.77 -10.66
N PRO A 147 7.61 7.45 -11.40
CA PRO A 147 6.67 8.37 -10.79
C PRO A 147 5.68 7.60 -9.92
N PHE A 148 5.72 7.84 -8.62
CA PHE A 148 4.66 7.41 -7.73
C PHE A 148 3.60 8.51 -7.73
N SER A 149 2.48 8.23 -8.38
CA SER A 149 1.38 9.17 -8.49
C SER A 149 0.22 8.74 -7.61
N LEU A 150 -0.06 9.55 -6.60
CA LEU A 150 -1.38 9.68 -6.00
C LEU A 150 -1.93 10.99 -6.53
N PRO A 151 -2.87 10.97 -7.49
CA PRO A 151 -3.44 12.17 -8.06
C PRO A 151 -3.99 13.07 -6.96
N THR A 152 -3.85 14.37 -7.18
CA THR A 152 -4.38 15.44 -6.31
C THR A 152 -5.89 15.28 -6.03
N GLU A 153 -6.59 14.50 -6.84
CA GLU A 153 -8.01 14.17 -6.71
C GLU A 153 -8.35 13.33 -5.45
N LEU A 154 -7.37 12.73 -4.77
CA LEU A 154 -7.55 12.03 -3.50
C LEU A 154 -7.48 12.99 -2.31
N ASP A 155 -8.29 14.05 -2.33
CA ASP A 155 -8.30 15.13 -1.34
C ASP A 155 -8.56 14.70 0.11
N ARG A 156 -9.20 13.54 0.29
CA ARG A 156 -9.52 12.96 1.60
C ARG A 156 -8.44 12.03 2.14
N LEU A 157 -7.46 11.64 1.32
CA LEU A 157 -6.44 10.69 1.73
C LEU A 157 -5.50 11.35 2.75
N LYS A 158 -5.50 10.79 3.96
CA LYS A 158 -4.72 11.29 5.11
C LYS A 158 -3.59 10.36 5.49
N VAL A 159 -3.76 9.06 5.26
CA VAL A 159 -2.82 8.03 5.70
C VAL A 159 -2.38 7.16 4.54
N ILE A 160 -1.07 7.05 4.35
CA ILE A 160 -0.46 6.09 3.43
C ILE A 160 0.43 5.15 4.24
N GLN A 161 0.23 3.86 4.06
CA GLN A 161 1.14 2.84 4.55
C GLN A 161 1.67 2.02 3.36
N ILE A 162 2.99 1.90 3.27
CA ILE A 162 3.66 1.10 2.25
C ILE A 162 4.44 0.00 2.95
N ASN A 163 4.17 -1.25 2.58
CA ASN A 163 4.77 -2.42 3.19
C ASN A 163 5.68 -3.15 2.19
N ARG A 164 6.95 -3.34 2.55
CA ARG A 164 7.89 -4.27 1.89
C ARG A 164 8.08 -3.98 0.40
N MET A 165 8.19 -2.69 0.07
CA MET A 165 8.42 -2.22 -1.31
C MET A 165 9.85 -1.67 -1.46
N ASP A 166 10.43 -1.84 -2.64
CA ASP A 166 11.61 -1.09 -3.07
C ASP A 166 11.20 0.30 -3.55
N LEU A 167 11.60 1.32 -2.81
CA LEU A 167 11.29 2.74 -3.04
C LEU A 167 12.50 3.55 -3.50
N ASN A 168 13.65 2.92 -3.76
CA ASN A 168 14.90 3.62 -4.07
C ASN A 168 14.86 4.46 -5.35
N LYS A 169 13.99 4.07 -6.29
CA LYS A 169 13.82 4.73 -7.59
C LYS A 169 12.52 5.53 -7.66
N ILE A 170 11.79 5.70 -6.57
CA ILE A 170 10.51 6.38 -6.60
C ILE A 170 10.71 7.89 -6.63
N ASP A 171 10.08 8.54 -7.60
CA ASP A 171 9.87 9.99 -7.60
C ASP A 171 8.51 10.32 -7.01
N TRP A 172 8.55 11.07 -5.91
CA TRP A 172 7.37 11.50 -5.16
C TRP A 172 6.77 12.79 -5.73
N ILE A 173 7.40 13.48 -6.68
CA ILE A 173 6.99 14.83 -7.12
C ILE A 173 5.54 14.88 -7.62
N ALA A 174 5.04 13.77 -8.18
CA ALA A 174 3.67 13.65 -8.65
C ALA A 174 2.62 13.69 -7.52
N CYS A 175 3.03 13.56 -6.25
CA CYS A 175 2.19 13.75 -5.07
C CYS A 175 2.20 15.19 -4.55
N THR A 176 2.80 16.14 -5.26
CA THR A 176 2.79 17.56 -4.86
C THR A 176 1.34 18.06 -4.74
N GLY A 177 1.04 18.73 -3.64
CA GLY A 177 -0.32 19.20 -3.32
C GLY A 177 -1.19 18.19 -2.56
N SER A 178 -0.68 16.98 -2.30
CA SER A 178 -1.36 16.00 -1.46
C SER A 178 -1.60 16.51 -0.03
N LYS A 179 -2.75 16.15 0.53
CA LYS A 179 -3.19 16.47 1.92
C LYS A 179 -2.90 15.36 2.92
N VAL A 180 -2.02 14.42 2.55
CA VAL A 180 -1.57 13.33 3.42
C VAL A 180 -0.82 13.88 4.62
N GLU A 181 -1.18 13.37 5.79
CA GLU A 181 -0.65 13.80 7.09
C GLU A 181 0.23 12.72 7.72
N TYR A 182 0.02 11.45 7.35
CA TYR A 182 0.72 10.31 7.96
C TYR A 182 1.24 9.37 6.87
N ILE A 183 2.54 9.12 6.89
CA ILE A 183 3.19 8.11 6.06
C ILE A 183 3.90 7.11 6.95
N ARG A 184 3.64 5.82 6.71
CA ARG A 184 4.35 4.71 7.34
C ARG A 184 4.97 3.82 6.28
N LEU A 185 6.29 3.72 6.31
CA LEU A 185 7.07 2.78 5.50
C LEU A 185 7.47 1.63 6.41
N ASN A 186 7.03 0.42 6.10
CA ASN A 186 7.32 -0.76 6.90
C ASN A 186 8.06 -1.80 6.05
N GLY A 187 9.27 -2.20 6.45
CA GLY A 187 10.08 -3.17 5.72
C GLY A 187 10.49 -2.71 4.32
N CYS A 188 10.48 -1.40 4.04
CA CYS A 188 10.77 -0.86 2.72
C CYS A 188 12.26 -0.56 2.55
N SER A 189 12.71 -0.57 1.30
CA SER A 189 14.06 -0.09 0.95
C SER A 189 13.96 1.33 0.39
N ILE A 190 14.65 2.30 0.97
CA ILE A 190 14.62 3.71 0.52
C ILE A 190 15.98 4.38 0.72
N ASN A 191 16.42 5.20 -0.23
CA ASN A 191 17.67 5.96 -0.11
C ASN A 191 17.43 7.37 0.44
N GLY A 192 18.51 8.02 0.89
CA GLY A 192 18.41 9.34 1.53
C GLY A 192 17.80 10.41 0.63
N ILE A 193 18.11 10.37 -0.67
CA ILE A 193 17.55 11.30 -1.66
C ILE A 193 16.03 11.10 -1.79
N GLY A 194 15.58 9.86 -1.96
CA GLY A 194 14.16 9.52 -2.06
C GLY A 194 13.39 9.93 -0.82
N CYS A 195 13.97 9.74 0.37
CA CYS A 195 13.33 10.13 1.62
C CYS A 195 13.26 11.66 1.79
N LYS A 196 14.32 12.39 1.40
CA LYS A 196 14.30 13.85 1.33
C LYS A 196 13.21 14.35 0.38
N ASN A 197 13.14 13.78 -0.83
CA ASN A 197 12.12 14.14 -1.81
C ASN A 197 10.71 13.89 -1.26
N LEU A 198 10.49 12.75 -0.58
CA LEU A 198 9.22 12.44 0.07
C LEU A 198 8.81 13.54 1.06
N VAL A 199 9.65 13.87 2.04
CA VAL A 199 9.28 14.86 3.07
C VAL A 199 9.13 16.28 2.50
N GLN A 200 9.85 16.60 1.42
CA GLN A 200 9.71 17.88 0.73
C GLN A 200 8.43 17.96 -0.12
N THR A 201 7.98 16.85 -0.71
CA THR A 201 6.75 16.80 -1.51
C THR A 201 5.50 16.92 -0.63
N PHE A 202 5.42 16.13 0.45
CA PHE A 202 4.24 16.10 1.31
C PHE A 202 4.27 17.24 2.34
N LYS A 203 3.89 18.45 1.94
CA LYS A 203 3.95 19.65 2.79
C LYS A 203 3.11 19.57 4.06
N HIS A 204 2.01 18.82 4.03
CA HIS A 204 1.11 18.61 5.18
C HIS A 204 1.49 17.43 6.08
N LEU A 205 2.62 16.75 5.79
CA LEU A 205 3.06 15.59 6.55
C LEU A 205 3.35 15.97 8.00
N GLN A 206 2.60 15.36 8.92
CA GLN A 206 2.76 15.52 10.37
C GLN A 206 3.64 14.42 10.94
N ALA A 207 3.59 13.21 10.38
CA ALA A 207 4.43 12.11 10.83
C ALA A 207 4.90 11.20 9.70
N LEU A 208 6.17 10.85 9.75
CA LEU A 208 6.83 9.83 8.93
C LEU A 208 7.42 8.75 9.83
N TYR A 209 6.96 7.52 9.65
CA TYR A 209 7.49 6.35 10.33
C TYR A 209 8.25 5.48 9.35
N LEU A 210 9.50 5.15 9.69
CA LEU A 210 10.32 4.17 8.99
C LEU A 210 10.53 3.01 9.96
N ASP A 211 9.83 1.91 9.73
CA ASP A 211 9.86 0.73 10.58
C ASP A 211 10.48 -0.43 9.81
N HIS A 212 11.49 -1.10 10.38
CA HIS A 212 12.17 -2.24 9.76
C HIS A 212 12.72 -1.95 8.33
N CYS A 213 12.97 -0.67 8.02
CA CYS A 213 13.40 -0.24 6.69
C CYS A 213 14.90 -0.48 6.45
N TYR A 214 15.24 -0.73 5.19
CA TYR A 214 16.62 -0.74 4.68
C TYR A 214 16.95 0.62 4.07
N LEU A 215 17.78 1.38 4.77
CA LEU A 215 18.13 2.75 4.43
C LEU A 215 19.42 2.75 3.62
N ARG A 216 19.32 3.12 2.34
CA ARG A 216 20.39 2.92 1.35
C ARG A 216 21.12 4.19 0.96
N LEU A 217 22.35 4.01 0.45
CA LEU A 217 23.10 5.04 -0.26
C LEU A 217 22.48 5.35 -1.65
N PRO A 218 22.75 6.55 -2.21
CA PRO A 218 23.54 7.65 -1.64
C PRO A 218 22.78 8.45 -0.57
N ARG A 219 23.54 9.24 0.18
CA ARG A 219 23.08 10.20 1.20
C ARG A 219 22.48 9.57 2.47
N ALA A 220 23.11 8.52 2.99
CA ALA A 220 22.73 7.96 4.29
C ALA A 220 22.83 8.98 5.44
N ASP A 221 23.70 10.01 5.29
CA ASP A 221 23.81 11.18 6.17
C ASP A 221 22.49 11.95 6.39
N LEU A 222 21.52 11.76 5.49
CA LEU A 222 20.21 12.39 5.62
C LEU A 222 19.32 11.70 6.65
N PHE A 223 19.55 10.44 6.98
CA PHE A 223 18.78 9.77 8.00
C PHE A 223 19.35 10.19 9.36
N ASP A 224 18.57 10.96 10.14
CA ASP A 224 18.91 11.46 11.48
C ASP A 224 19.00 10.31 12.51
N ILE A 225 19.82 9.29 12.24
CA ILE A 225 19.92 8.03 12.99
C ILE A 225 21.21 7.98 13.81
N ASP A 226 22.22 8.74 13.41
CA ASP A 226 23.44 8.97 14.19
C ASP A 226 23.41 10.38 14.79
N GLU A 227 23.76 10.51 16.07
CA GLU A 227 23.82 11.77 16.83
C GLU A 227 24.81 12.78 16.21
N THR A 228 25.74 12.31 15.36
CA THR A 228 26.68 13.16 14.62
C THR A 228 26.05 13.88 13.41
N CYS A 229 24.92 13.39 12.90
CA CYS A 229 24.23 13.95 11.74
C CYS A 229 23.32 15.12 12.14
N SER A 230 23.92 16.28 12.41
CA SER A 230 23.20 17.48 12.87
C SER A 230 22.21 18.12 11.85
N LYS A 231 22.02 17.54 10.66
CA LYS A 231 21.24 18.13 9.55
C LYS A 231 20.52 17.12 8.63
N GLY A 232 19.97 16.03 9.14
CA GLY A 232 19.22 15.07 8.32
C GLY A 232 17.81 15.54 7.96
N LEU A 233 16.89 14.59 7.70
CA LEU A 233 15.53 14.82 7.18
C LEU A 233 14.73 15.87 7.96
N ARG A 234 14.95 15.99 9.28
CA ARG A 234 14.28 17.01 10.11
C ARG A 234 14.53 18.44 9.62
N THR A 235 15.67 18.71 8.99
CA THR A 235 15.98 20.02 8.38
C THR A 235 15.03 20.35 7.23
N TYR A 236 14.56 19.32 6.52
CA TYR A 236 13.68 19.48 5.35
C TYR A 236 12.19 19.44 5.70
N ALA A 237 11.85 18.93 6.89
CA ALA A 237 10.48 18.90 7.42
C ALA A 237 10.49 19.11 8.94
N PRO A 238 10.77 20.34 9.42
CA PRO A 238 10.94 20.63 10.85
C PRO A 238 9.65 20.43 11.66
N HIS A 239 8.49 20.51 11.01
CA HIS A 239 7.17 20.27 11.60
C HIS A 239 6.73 18.81 11.57
N CYS A 240 7.49 17.93 10.90
CA CYS A 240 7.16 16.51 10.77
C CYS A 240 7.86 15.70 11.86
N LYS A 241 7.10 14.88 12.59
CA LYS A 241 7.65 13.86 13.47
C LYS A 241 8.21 12.72 12.62
N ILE A 242 9.54 12.61 12.57
CA ILE A 242 10.23 11.50 11.91
C ILE A 242 10.67 10.50 12.98
N SER A 243 10.34 9.23 12.79
CA SER A 243 10.67 8.13 13.69
C SER A 243 11.28 6.97 12.91
N TYR A 244 12.33 6.40 13.48
CA TYR A 244 13.01 5.22 12.97
C TYR A 244 12.85 4.10 13.99
N TYR A 245 12.42 2.92 13.55
CA TYR A 245 12.28 1.75 14.40
C TYR A 245 12.93 0.56 13.70
N ASP A 246 13.96 -0.01 14.33
CA ASP A 246 14.66 -1.20 13.83
C ASP A 246 15.11 -1.07 12.35
N CYS A 247 15.59 0.12 11.98
CA CYS A 247 16.11 0.38 10.64
C CYS A 247 17.56 -0.08 10.51
N HIS A 248 17.91 -0.58 9.33
CA HIS A 248 19.27 -0.93 8.98
C HIS A 248 19.81 0.04 7.92
N ILE A 249 20.99 0.63 8.16
CA ILE A 249 21.72 1.39 7.15
C ILE A 249 22.57 0.40 6.36
N GLU A 250 22.30 0.27 5.06
CA GLU A 250 23.07 -0.59 4.16
C GLU A 250 24.15 0.26 3.50
N ASP A 251 25.36 0.23 4.06
CA ASP A 251 26.55 0.80 3.46
C ASP A 251 26.99 -0.07 2.29
N LEU A 252 26.79 0.39 1.06
CA LEU A 252 27.35 -0.21 -0.15
C LEU A 252 28.88 0.04 -0.27
N TYR A 253 29.63 -0.06 0.84
CA TYR A 253 31.09 -0.04 0.84
C TYR A 253 31.65 -1.45 1.00
N ASP A 254 31.77 -2.13 -0.13
CA ASP A 254 32.86 -3.09 -0.38
C ASP A 254 34.13 -2.35 -0.89
N TYR A 255 34.29 -1.08 -0.50
CA TYR A 255 35.48 -0.26 -0.74
C TYR A 255 36.07 0.21 0.58
N CYS A 256 36.35 -0.73 1.48
CA CYS A 256 37.38 -0.50 2.48
C CYS A 256 38.74 -0.49 1.78
N GLY A 257 39.13 0.70 1.30
CA GLY A 257 40.52 1.08 1.22
C GLY A 257 41.12 1.00 2.63
N ARG A 258 41.55 -0.19 3.03
CA ARG A 258 42.54 -0.36 4.10
C ARG A 258 43.91 -0.20 3.49
N SER A 259 44.40 1.03 3.50
CA SER A 259 45.84 1.32 3.60
C SER A 259 46.06 2.79 3.96
N GLY A 260 45.60 3.18 5.14
CA GLY A 260 46.32 4.18 5.94
C GLY A 260 47.61 3.55 6.50
N PRO A 261 48.64 4.35 6.80
CA PRO A 261 50.02 3.89 6.85
C PRO A 261 50.25 2.98 8.07
N VAL A 262 50.95 1.88 7.86
CA VAL A 262 51.69 1.18 8.91
C VAL A 262 53.07 1.83 8.93
N ILE A 263 53.33 2.56 10.02
CA ILE A 263 54.61 3.10 10.55
C ILE A 263 55.77 3.14 9.55
#